data_AF-A0A530R781-F1
#
_entry.id   AF-A0A530R781-F1
#
_cell.length_a   1.000
_cell.length_b   1.000
_cell.length_c   1.000
_cell.angle_alpha   90.00
_cell.angle_beta   90.00
_cell.angle_gamma   90.00
#
_symmetry.space_group_name_H-M   'P 1'
#
loop_
_entity.id
_entity.type
_entity.pdbx_description
1 polymer ?
#
loop_
_entity_poly.entity_id
_entity_poly.type
_entity_poly.pdbx_seq_one_letter_code
_entity_poly.pdbx_strand_id
1 'polypeptide(L)' 'KKGNRAAGQSDVEAAEALAMRTGITGDQAQDLIDRLGDDPLALEEAARSLRASER' A
#
# COMPACT_ATOMS: atom_id res chain seq x y z
N LYS A 1 -1.58 15.70 -12.90
CA LYS A 1 -0.19 15.24 -13.11
C LYS A 1 0.04 14.14 -12.08
N LYS A 2 -0.23 12.87 -12.43
CA LYS A 2 -0.02 11.74 -11.50
C LYS A 2 1.49 11.60 -11.39
N GLY A 3 2.04 12.02 -10.26
CA GLY A 3 3.48 12.06 -10.04
C GLY A 3 3.97 10.62 -10.03
N ASN A 4 4.71 10.25 -11.07
CA ASN A 4 5.54 9.06 -11.13
C ASN A 4 6.66 9.22 -10.09
N ARG A 5 6.33 9.18 -8.78
CA ARG A 5 7.33 9.08 -7.73
C ARG A 5 7.92 7.69 -7.91
N ALA A 6 9.20 7.63 -8.27
CA ALA A 6 9.94 6.40 -8.04
C ALA A 6 9.79 6.10 -6.54
N ALA A 7 9.12 5.00 -6.20
CA ALA A 7 8.92 4.58 -4.82
C ALA A 7 10.26 4.73 -4.10
N GLY A 8 10.31 5.63 -3.13
CA GLY A 8 11.50 5.82 -2.32
C GLY A 8 11.77 4.52 -1.55
N GLN A 9 13.01 4.34 -1.10
CA GLN A 9 13.36 3.20 -0.25
C GLN A 9 12.43 3.08 0.97
N SER A 10 11.90 4.21 1.45
CA SER A 10 10.87 4.29 2.51
C SER A 10 9.48 3.84 2.07
N ASP A 11 9.07 4.08 0.82
CA ASP A 11 7.77 3.65 0.30
C ASP A 11 7.73 2.11 0.17
N VAL A 12 8.85 1.50 -0.21
CA VAL A 12 8.98 0.03 -0.31
C VAL A 12 8.90 -0.61 1.08
N GLU A 13 9.58 -0.05 2.08
CA GLU A 13 9.53 -0.56 3.45
C GLU A 13 8.13 -0.42 4.07
N ALA A 14 7.45 0.70 3.79
CA ALA A 14 6.05 0.90 4.18
C ALA A 14 5.12 -0.11 3.48
N ALA A 15 5.34 -0.39 2.20
CA ALA A 15 4.57 -1.37 1.44
C ALA A 15 4.72 -2.78 2.04
N GLU A 16 5.95 -3.20 2.35
CA GLU A 16 6.22 -4.51 2.96
C GLU A 16 5.59 -4.63 4.35
N ALA A 17 5.68 -3.60 5.18
CA ALA A 17 5.05 -3.59 6.50
C ALA A 17 3.51 -3.70 6.40
N LEU A 18 2.91 -2.96 5.47
CA LEU A 18 1.47 -3.00 5.20
C LEU A 18 1.03 -4.38 4.69
N ALA A 19 1.80 -4.95 3.76
CA ALA A 19 1.60 -6.29 3.21
C ALA A 19 1.66 -7.35 4.31
N MET A 20 2.67 -7.33 5.19
CA MET A 20 2.76 -8.28 6.31
C MET A 20 1.60 -8.16 7.30
N ARG A 21 1.16 -6.92 7.57
CA ARG A 21 0.15 -6.65 8.60
C ARG A 21 -1.28 -6.95 8.14
N THR A 22 -1.57 -6.78 6.85
CA THR A 22 -2.91 -7.01 6.26
C THR A 22 -2.99 -8.31 5.45
N GLY A 23 -1.83 -8.86 5.10
CA GLY A 23 -1.64 -10.05 4.29
C GLY A 23 -1.99 -9.88 2.82
N ILE A 24 -1.94 -8.65 2.29
CA ILE A 24 -1.91 -8.37 0.85
C ILE A 24 -0.49 -8.56 0.30
N THR A 25 -0.32 -8.49 -1.01
CA THR A 25 1.01 -8.53 -1.64
C THR A 25 1.73 -7.18 -1.54
N GLY A 26 3.06 -7.19 -1.61
CA GLY A 26 3.87 -5.96 -1.61
C GLY A 26 3.56 -5.04 -2.80
N ASP A 27 3.25 -5.61 -3.97
CA ASP A 27 2.84 -4.86 -5.16
C ASP A 27 1.51 -4.13 -4.94
N GLN A 28 0.51 -4.82 -4.36
CA GLN A 28 -0.76 -4.19 -3.99
C GLN A 28 -0.57 -3.08 -2.95
N ALA A 29 0.30 -3.29 -1.97
CA ALA A 29 0.61 -2.26 -0.98
C ALA A 29 1.29 -1.04 -1.64
N GLN A 30 2.18 -1.26 -2.60
CA GLN A 30 2.82 -0.19 -3.37
C GLN A 30 1.79 0.60 -4.18
N ASP A 31 0.84 -0.08 -4.84
CA ASP A 31 -0.23 0.54 -5.61
C ASP A 31 -1.15 1.39 -4.71
N LEU A 32 -1.39 0.94 -3.46
CA LEU A 32 -2.11 1.73 -2.46
C LEU A 32 -1.32 2.98 -2.06
N ILE A 33 0.00 2.88 -1.83
CA ILE A 33 0.87 4.02 -1.51
C ILE A 33 0.93 5.02 -2.67
N ASP A 34 0.97 4.54 -3.91
CA ASP A 34 0.97 5.40 -5.09
C ASP A 34 -0.37 6.12 -5.29
N ARG A 35 -1.48 5.52 -4.83
CA ARG A 35 -2.83 6.09 -4.96
C ARG A 35 -3.22 6.99 -3.80
N LEU A 36 -2.90 6.59 -2.57
CA LEU A 36 -3.34 7.23 -1.32
C LEU A 36 -2.25 8.12 -0.71
N GLY A 37 -0.98 7.88 -1.03
CA GLY A 37 0.16 8.57 -0.45
C GLY A 37 0.63 7.91 0.84
N ASP A 38 1.06 8.72 1.80
CA ASP A 38 1.70 8.28 3.05
C ASP A 38 0.72 8.26 4.24
N ASP A 39 -0.59 8.20 4.00
CA ASP A 39 -1.58 8.15 5.09
C ASP A 39 -1.74 6.72 5.60
N PRO A 40 -1.21 6.39 6.80
CA PRO A 40 -1.17 5.00 7.26
C PRO A 40 -2.57 4.44 7.52
N LEU A 41 -3.52 5.28 7.95
CA LEU A 41 -4.88 4.82 8.27
C LEU A 41 -5.62 4.47 6.97
N ALA A 42 -5.53 5.34 5.96
CA ALA A 42 -6.14 5.09 4.66
C ALA A 42 -5.54 3.87 3.96
N LEU A 43 -4.21 3.68 4.05
CA LEU A 43 -3.52 2.52 3.52
C LEU A 43 -3.98 1.22 4.17
N GLU A 44 -4.10 1.20 5.50
CA GLU A 44 -4.59 0.03 6.23
C GLU A 44 -6.03 -0.34 5.90
N GLU A 45 -6.93 0.65 5.87
CA GLU A 45 -8.34 0.40 5.54
C GLU A 45 -8.48 -0.12 4.11
N ALA A 46 -7.77 0.49 3.16
CA ALA A 46 -7.77 0.06 1.77
C ALA A 46 -7.18 -1.33 1.61
N ALA A 47 -6.07 -1.65 2.28
CA ALA A 47 -5.44 -2.96 2.26
C ALA A 47 -6.35 -4.05 2.86
N ARG A 48 -7.04 -3.75 3.98
CA ARG A 48 -8.00 -4.69 4.59
C ARG A 48 -9.21 -4.91 3.69
N SER A 49 -9.71 -3.86 3.05
CA SER A 49 -10.82 -3.95 2.09
C SER A 49 -10.42 -4.75 0.83
N LEU A 50 -9.22 -4.52 0.32
CA LEU A 50 -8.64 -5.27 -0.80
C LEU A 50 -8.57 -6.76 -0.45
N ARG A 51 -7.96 -7.11 0.69
CA ARG A 51 -7.85 -8.50 1.15
C ARG A 51 -9.19 -9.19 1.34
N ALA A 52 -10.20 -8.46 1.82
CA ALA A 52 -11.56 -8.98 1.98
C ALA A 52 -12.24 -9.25 0.63
N SER A 53 -11.87 -8.49 -0.41
CA SER A 53 -12.41 -8.64 -1.77
C SER A 53 -11.72 -9.75 -2.58
N GLU A 54 -10.52 -10.18 -2.17
CA GLU A 54 -9.77 -11.28 -2.81
C GLU A 54 -10.14 -12.68 -2.29
N ARG A 55 -11.07 -12.77 -1.33
CA ARG A 55 -11.54 -14.04 -0.75
C ARG A 55 -12.69 -14.68 -1.52
#